data_AF-A0A292SIX7-F1
#
_entry.id   AF-A0A292SIX7-F1
#
_cell.length_a   1.000
_cell.length_b   1.000
_cell.length_c   1.000
_cell.angle_alpha   90.00
_cell.angle_beta   90.00
_cell.angle_gamma   90.00
#
_symmetry.space_group_name_H-M   'P 1'
#
loop_
_entity.id
_entity.type
_entity.pdbx_description
1 polymer ?
#
loop_
_entity_poly.entity_id
_entity_poly.type
_entity_poly.pdbx_seq_one_letter_code
_entity_poly.pdbx_strand_id
1 'polypeptide(L)'
;GCGNWNQKEIENKRIVYVLADGTIIMLYGTGPSLFAIDINGQKGPNKWGHDLFAFGTRGGGSRASYVATHVSSCYPIEKGGLSTTNMLINSYK
;
A
#
# COMPACT_ATOMS: atom_id res chain seq x y z
N GLY A 1 -15.91 -7.00 -0.71
CA GLY A 1 -15.46 -5.65 -1.10
C GLY A 1 -14.25 -5.24 -0.27
N CYS A 2 -13.62 -4.14 -0.60
CA CYS A 2 -12.35 -3.69 0.00
C CYS A 2 -12.62 -2.84 1.23
N GLY A 3 -13.36 -3.45 2.16
CA GLY A 3 -14.04 -2.77 3.25
C GLY A 3 -13.12 -1.99 4.18
N ASN A 4 -11.83 -2.31 4.25
CA ASN A 4 -10.91 -1.59 5.15
C ASN A 4 -10.16 -0.43 4.47
N TRP A 5 -10.24 -0.32 3.13
CA TRP A 5 -9.69 0.83 2.39
C TRP A 5 -10.76 1.89 2.18
N ASN A 6 -11.26 2.44 3.28
CA ASN A 6 -12.08 3.64 3.28
C ASN A 6 -11.66 4.53 4.45
N GLN A 7 -11.97 5.82 4.32
CA GLN A 7 -11.55 6.86 5.27
C GLN A 7 -11.90 6.50 6.73
N LYS A 8 -13.14 6.09 7.00
CA LYS A 8 -13.59 5.76 8.36
C LYS A 8 -12.79 4.61 8.98
N GLU A 9 -12.49 3.55 8.22
CA GLU A 9 -11.70 2.43 8.74
C GLU A 9 -10.24 2.83 8.96
N ILE A 10 -9.66 3.60 8.03
CA ILE A 10 -8.27 4.07 8.13
C ILE A 10 -8.09 4.97 9.36
N GLU A 11 -8.94 5.97 9.52
CA GLU A 11 -8.84 6.97 10.59
C GLU A 11 -9.08 6.39 11.99
N ASN A 12 -9.95 5.38 12.11
CA ASN A 12 -10.42 4.93 13.42
C ASN A 12 -9.93 3.55 13.84
N LYS A 13 -9.43 2.72 12.92
CA LYS A 13 -9.21 1.30 13.20
C LYS A 13 -7.96 0.69 12.57
N ARG A 14 -7.28 1.35 11.63
CA ARG A 14 -6.09 0.78 11.00
C ARG A 14 -4.82 1.18 11.75
N ILE A 15 -3.84 0.27 11.71
CA ILE A 15 -2.51 0.56 12.21
C ILE A 15 -1.76 1.32 11.13
N VAL A 16 -1.20 2.46 11.50
CA VAL A 16 -0.45 3.35 10.62
C VAL A 16 0.90 3.63 11.26
N TYR A 17 1.97 3.41 10.50
CA TYR A 17 3.33 3.77 10.87
C TYR A 17 3.74 5.01 10.08
N VAL A 18 4.24 6.02 10.76
CA VAL A 18 4.84 7.21 10.14
C VAL A 18 6.35 7.09 10.31
N LEU A 19 7.07 7.01 9.21
CA LEU A 19 8.52 6.94 9.22
C LEU A 19 9.14 8.33 9.37
N ALA A 20 10.42 8.38 9.75
CA ALA A 20 11.12 9.63 10.03
C ALA A 20 11.21 10.58 8.82
N ASP A 21 11.16 10.04 7.60
CA ASP A 21 11.17 10.81 6.35
C ASP A 21 9.77 11.28 5.89
N GLY A 22 8.72 10.96 6.67
CA GLY A 22 7.34 11.31 6.36
C GLY A 22 6.60 10.24 5.54
N THR A 23 7.25 9.16 5.13
CA THR A 23 6.58 8.01 4.49
C THR A 23 5.58 7.38 5.45
N ILE A 24 4.42 7.00 4.95
CA ILE A 24 3.36 6.38 5.76
C ILE A 24 3.15 4.94 5.31
N ILE A 25 3.17 3.99 6.25
CA ILE A 25 2.81 2.58 6.00
C ILE A 25 1.49 2.28 6.71
N MET A 26 0.48 1.89 5.95
CA MET A 26 -0.86 1.58 6.45
C MET A 26 -1.16 0.10 6.30
N LEU A 27 -1.59 -0.57 7.37
CA LEU A 27 -1.99 -1.97 7.30
C LEU A 27 -3.48 -2.10 6.95
N TYR A 28 -3.83 -3.02 6.04
CA TYR A 28 -5.23 -3.31 5.72
C TYR A 28 -5.96 -4.02 6.87
N GLY A 29 -5.23 -4.84 7.63
CA GLY A 29 -5.72 -5.61 8.77
C GLY A 29 -4.74 -5.59 9.94
N THR A 30 -4.78 -6.62 10.77
CA THR A 30 -3.92 -6.73 11.97
C THR A 30 -2.46 -7.07 11.68
N GLY A 31 -2.12 -7.41 10.43
CA GLY A 31 -0.76 -7.77 10.04
C GLY A 31 -0.42 -7.41 8.58
N PRO A 32 0.83 -7.60 8.15
CA PRO A 32 1.35 -7.09 6.89
C PRO A 32 0.97 -7.94 5.66
N SER A 33 -0.11 -8.74 5.72
CA SER A 33 -0.57 -9.55 4.59
C SER A 33 -1.02 -8.69 3.40
N LEU A 34 -1.51 -7.49 3.69
CA LEU A 34 -1.84 -6.43 2.75
C LEU A 34 -1.61 -5.09 3.45
N PHE A 35 -0.83 -4.21 2.82
CA PHE A 35 -0.51 -2.89 3.33
C PHE A 35 -0.35 -1.91 2.17
N ALA A 36 -0.46 -0.61 2.45
CA ALA A 36 -0.19 0.43 1.49
C ALA A 36 0.95 1.32 1.99
N ILE A 37 1.75 1.82 1.08
CA ILE A 37 2.79 2.82 1.34
C ILE A 37 2.36 4.10 0.65
N ASP A 38 2.32 5.18 1.42
CA ASP A 38 2.16 6.54 0.96
C ASP A 38 3.52 7.25 1.02
N ILE A 39 3.99 7.69 -0.15
CA ILE A 39 5.29 8.34 -0.34
C ILE A 39 5.21 9.88 -0.36
N ASN A 40 4.00 10.43 -0.35
CA ASN A 40 3.76 11.88 -0.30
C ASN A 40 3.44 12.34 1.14
N GLY A 41 3.24 11.39 2.06
CA GLY A 41 2.98 11.63 3.47
C GLY A 41 1.64 12.33 3.68
N GLN A 42 1.55 13.18 4.70
CA GLN A 42 0.30 13.87 5.03
C GLN A 42 -0.08 15.01 4.06
N LYS A 43 0.59 15.12 2.90
CA LYS A 43 0.29 16.14 1.88
C LYS A 43 -0.85 15.68 0.98
N GLY A 44 -2.09 15.77 1.50
CA GLY A 44 -3.27 15.38 0.74
C GLY A 44 -3.56 16.25 -0.51
N PRO A 45 -4.43 15.78 -1.42
CA PRO A 45 -5.08 14.47 -1.40
C PRO A 45 -4.19 13.36 -1.98
N ASN A 46 -4.02 12.26 -1.25
CA ASN A 46 -3.31 11.07 -1.72
C ASN A 46 -4.18 10.27 -2.70
N LYS A 47 -3.57 9.81 -3.79
CA LYS A 47 -4.19 9.12 -4.92
C LYS A 47 -3.53 7.77 -5.19
N TRP A 48 -4.37 6.78 -5.41
CA TRP A 48 -3.89 5.43 -5.70
C TRP A 48 -3.11 5.37 -7.02
N GLY A 49 -1.91 4.81 -6.95
CA GLY A 49 -0.99 4.69 -8.08
C GLY A 49 -0.19 5.96 -8.39
N HIS A 50 -0.39 7.06 -7.65
CA HIS A 50 0.42 8.27 -7.80
C HIS A 50 1.38 8.42 -6.61
N ASP A 51 0.81 8.40 -5.41
CA ASP A 51 1.52 8.51 -4.15
C ASP A 51 1.19 7.36 -3.18
N LEU A 52 0.09 6.63 -3.42
CA LEU A 52 -0.36 5.52 -2.59
C LEU A 52 -0.27 4.19 -3.35
N PHE A 53 0.53 3.25 -2.83
CA PHE A 53 0.86 1.98 -3.48
C PHE A 53 0.62 0.79 -2.56
N ALA A 54 -0.09 -0.24 -3.05
CA ALA A 54 -0.41 -1.42 -2.27
C ALA A 54 0.61 -2.55 -2.46
N PHE A 55 0.94 -3.21 -1.35
CA PHE A 55 1.86 -4.33 -1.23
C PHE A 55 1.23 -5.42 -0.38
N GLY A 56 1.82 -6.61 -0.38
CA GLY A 56 1.43 -7.64 0.57
C GLY A 56 2.50 -8.69 0.73
N THR A 57 2.49 -9.38 1.85
CA THR A 57 3.38 -10.52 2.06
C THR A 57 2.75 -11.80 1.49
N ARG A 58 3.56 -12.62 0.84
CA ARG A 58 3.18 -13.92 0.25
C ARG A 58 4.27 -14.95 0.54
N GLY A 59 3.95 -16.23 0.31
CA GLY A 59 4.82 -17.35 0.64
C GLY A 59 4.50 -17.94 2.02
N GLY A 60 5.48 -18.59 2.64
CA GLY A 60 5.32 -19.31 3.90
C GLY A 60 5.08 -20.81 3.71
N GLY A 61 5.24 -21.58 4.79
CA GLY A 61 5.21 -23.04 4.76
C GLY A 61 6.41 -23.61 4.02
N SER A 62 6.20 -24.04 2.77
CA SER A 62 7.22 -24.68 1.92
C SER A 62 7.92 -23.73 0.93
N ARG A 63 7.57 -22.43 0.91
CA ARG A 63 8.16 -21.44 0.01
C ARG A 63 8.72 -20.26 0.80
N ALA A 64 9.80 -19.66 0.28
CA ALA A 64 10.35 -18.43 0.83
C ALA A 64 9.29 -17.32 0.86
N SER A 65 9.29 -16.54 1.93
CA SER A 65 8.41 -15.38 2.05
C SER A 65 8.94 -14.24 1.19
N TYR A 66 8.05 -13.47 0.58
CA TYR A 66 8.40 -12.32 -0.26
C TYR A 66 7.35 -11.22 -0.19
N VAL A 67 7.74 -10.01 -0.60
CA VAL A 67 6.84 -8.87 -0.78
C VAL A 67 6.29 -8.91 -2.21
N ALA A 68 4.98 -9.04 -2.32
CA ALA A 68 4.25 -9.01 -3.57
C ALA A 68 3.79 -7.58 -3.91
N THR A 69 3.96 -7.21 -5.17
CA THR A 69 3.55 -5.93 -5.76
C THR A 69 2.22 -6.04 -6.53
N HIS A 70 1.85 -7.27 -6.90
CA HIS A 70 0.55 -7.62 -7.48
C HIS A 70 -0.33 -8.17 -6.36
N VAL A 71 -0.97 -7.27 -5.61
CA VAL A 71 -1.92 -7.65 -4.57
C VAL A 71 -3.37 -7.55 -5.07
N SER A 72 -4.33 -7.98 -4.25
CA SER A 72 -5.77 -8.08 -4.58
C SER A 72 -6.34 -6.87 -5.34
N SER A 73 -7.50 -7.02 -5.98
CA SER A 73 -8.30 -5.98 -6.66
C SER A 73 -8.77 -4.79 -5.78
N CYS A 74 -8.21 -4.63 -4.59
CA CYS A 74 -8.62 -3.68 -3.57
C CYS A 74 -7.92 -2.33 -3.58
N TYR A 75 -7.08 -2.05 -4.57
CA TYR A 75 -6.49 -0.74 -4.79
C TYR A 75 -6.76 -0.33 -6.25
N PRO A 76 -7.65 0.64 -6.50
CA PRO A 76 -7.93 1.09 -7.85
C PRO A 76 -6.76 1.97 -8.31
N ILE A 77 -6.08 1.64 -9.42
CA ILE A 77 -5.11 2.58 -9.99
C ILE A 77 -5.90 3.73 -10.63
N GLU A 78 -5.74 4.95 -10.12
CA GLU A 78 -6.41 6.11 -10.68
C GLU A 78 -5.86 6.47 -12.06
N LYS A 79 -6.65 7.21 -12.85
CA LYS A 79 -6.24 7.64 -14.20
C LYS A 79 -4.88 8.35 -14.15
N GLY A 80 -3.93 7.87 -14.96
CA GLY A 80 -2.57 8.39 -15.02
C GLY A 80 -1.61 7.85 -13.94
N GLY A 81 -2.10 6.99 -13.04
CA GLY A 81 -1.28 6.34 -12.02
C GLY A 81 -0.54 5.11 -12.54
N LEU A 82 0.37 4.61 -11.71
CA LEU A 82 1.18 3.41 -11.93
C LEU A 82 0.70 2.26 -11.04
N SER A 83 0.90 1.04 -11.51
CA SER A 83 0.88 -0.12 -10.61
C SER A 83 2.07 -0.08 -9.66
N THR A 84 1.96 -0.71 -8.49
CA THR A 84 3.10 -0.86 -7.55
C THR A 84 4.34 -1.45 -8.23
N THR A 85 4.16 -2.43 -9.12
CA THR A 85 5.26 -3.02 -9.90
C THR A 85 5.94 -1.97 -10.79
N ASN A 86 5.16 -1.20 -11.55
CA ASN A 86 5.72 -0.19 -12.46
C ASN A 86 6.37 0.97 -11.70
N MET A 87 5.81 1.37 -10.55
CA MET A 87 6.42 2.36 -9.66
C MET A 87 7.83 1.91 -9.24
N LEU A 88 7.99 0.68 -8.76
CA LEU A 88 9.31 0.17 -8.37
C LEU A 88 10.26 0.08 -9.56
N ILE A 89 9.82 -0.47 -10.70
CA ILE A 89 10.67 -0.57 -11.90
C ILE A 89 11.17 0.81 -12.32
N ASN A 90 10.34 1.85 -12.21
CA ASN A 90 10.71 3.21 -12.56
C ASN A 90 11.61 3.88 -11.52
N SER A 91 11.55 3.50 -10.23
CA SER A 91 12.42 4.08 -9.19
C SER A 91 13.86 3.58 -9.25
N TYR A 92 14.12 2.47 -9.95
CA TYR A 92 15.48 1.95 -10.17
C TYR A 92 16.18 2.52 -11.41
N LYS A 93 15.50 3.35 -12.19
CA LYS A 93 16.05 4.03 -13.38
C LYS A 93 16.60 5.40 -12.99
#